data_AF-A0A8J9X3I6-F1
#
_entry.id   AF-A0A8J9X3I6-F1
#
_cell.length_a   1.000
_cell.length_b   1.000
_cell.length_c   1.000
_cell.angle_alpha   90.00
_cell.angle_beta   90.00
_cell.angle_gamma   90.00
#
_symmetry.space_group_name_H-M   'P 1'
#
loop_
_entity.id
_entity.type
_entity.pdbx_description
1 polymer ?
#
loop_
_entity_poly.entity_id
_entity_poly.type
_entity_poly.pdbx_seq_one_letter_code
_entity_poly.pdbx_strand_id
1 'polypeptide(L)'
;MAHGDIRKVLASASSCKQNPTSSLQSNMLEYSISRHAVTGTTSSLIDRGANGGLAGNDVKILNKTGRFASITGINDHTLPDLDIVTAAGLVESQNGPIIVILHQYAHHGKGKTIHSSAQLEYYKNVVEDRSRVLGGKQRIVTLDDYVIPLHVRQGLAYMDMRPPSDTEFDTLPHVVLTSDVDWDPSIIDNEIDLVTDWHDAVQDLPGDLYVEPRFNSTGEYRHRQ
;
A
#
# COMPACT_ATOMS: atom_id res chain seq x y z
N MET A 1 -2.45 7.27 47.43
CA MET A 1 -3.26 6.82 46.28
C MET A 1 -2.32 6.63 45.11
N ALA A 2 -2.34 5.49 44.43
CA ALA A 2 -1.45 5.25 43.29
C ALA A 2 -1.96 6.07 42.09
N HIS A 3 -1.18 7.06 41.65
CA HIS A 3 -1.48 7.83 40.44
C HIS A 3 -1.46 6.89 39.22
N GLY A 4 -2.52 6.92 38.42
CA GLY A 4 -2.61 6.15 37.18
C GLY A 4 -1.62 6.68 36.15
N ASP A 5 -0.82 5.79 35.57
CA ASP A 5 0.17 6.11 34.53
C ASP A 5 -0.15 5.24 33.31
N ILE A 6 -0.31 5.87 32.13
CA ILE A 6 -0.61 5.17 30.88
C ILE A 6 0.42 4.08 30.56
N ARG A 7 1.69 4.24 30.95
CA ARG A 7 2.76 3.25 30.73
C ARG A 7 2.52 1.99 31.53
N LYS A 8 1.97 2.11 32.75
CA LYS A 8 1.59 0.98 33.60
C LYS A 8 0.32 0.30 33.09
N VAL A 9 -0.63 1.08 32.57
CA VAL A 9 -1.85 0.53 31.94
C VAL A 9 -1.49 -0.31 30.73
N LEU A 10 -0.62 0.18 29.84
CA LEU A 10 -0.17 -0.55 28.65
C LEU A 10 0.70 -1.77 29.00
N ALA A 11 1.59 -1.67 29.99
CA ALA A 11 2.45 -2.78 30.42
C ALA A 11 1.69 -3.93 31.11
N SER A 12 0.49 -3.66 31.66
CA SER A 12 -0.33 -4.67 32.36
C SER A 12 -1.01 -5.69 31.44
N ALA A 13 -0.94 -5.52 30.12
CA ALA A 13 -1.47 -6.47 29.14
C ALA A 13 -0.61 -7.75 28.97
N SER A 14 0.57 -7.82 29.59
CA SER A 14 1.58 -8.86 29.29
C SER A 14 1.86 -9.85 30.43
N SER A 15 0.87 -10.22 31.26
CA SER A 15 0.99 -11.43 32.10
C SER A 15 -0.36 -12.02 32.51
N CYS A 16 -0.85 -13.00 31.73
CA CYS A 16 -1.91 -13.89 32.20
C CYS A 16 -1.25 -15.06 32.95
N LYS A 17 -1.34 -15.08 34.29
CA LYS A 17 -1.10 -16.29 35.08
C LYS A 17 -2.37 -17.15 35.04
N GLN A 18 -2.24 -18.37 34.51
CA GLN A 18 -3.31 -19.34 34.42
C GLN A 18 -3.75 -19.83 35.80
N ASN A 19 -5.06 -19.79 36.07
CA ASN A 19 -5.77 -20.81 36.86
C ASN A 19 -7.24 -20.86 36.40
N PRO A 20 -7.89 -22.04 36.41
CA PRO A 20 -8.98 -22.33 35.49
C PRO A 20 -10.37 -22.03 36.07
N THR A 21 -11.36 -22.05 35.17
CA THR A 21 -12.83 -22.00 35.40
C THR A 21 -13.48 -20.61 35.46
N SER A 22 -13.44 -19.90 34.33
CA SER A 22 -14.65 -19.24 33.79
C SER A 22 -14.45 -19.05 32.30
N SER A 23 -15.48 -19.33 31.50
CA SER A 23 -15.46 -19.17 30.04
C SER A 23 -15.44 -17.66 29.71
N LEU A 24 -14.26 -17.07 29.72
CA LEU A 24 -14.02 -15.75 29.15
C LEU A 24 -14.14 -15.90 27.63
N GLN A 25 -15.15 -15.25 27.03
CA GLN A 25 -15.15 -15.01 25.59
C GLN A 25 -13.83 -14.36 25.22
N SER A 26 -13.05 -15.01 24.36
CA SER A 26 -11.81 -14.46 23.85
C SER A 26 -12.14 -13.20 23.04
N ASN A 27 -11.84 -12.02 23.59
CA ASN A 27 -11.78 -10.75 22.84
C ASN A 27 -10.52 -10.74 21.93
N MET A 28 -10.27 -11.82 21.20
CA MET A 28 -9.09 -11.97 20.35
C MET A 28 -9.35 -11.23 19.05
N LEU A 29 -8.69 -10.08 18.88
CA LEU A 29 -8.66 -9.39 17.60
C LEU A 29 -7.72 -10.16 16.67
N GLU A 30 -8.29 -10.92 15.75
CA GLU A 30 -7.55 -11.56 14.68
C GLU A 30 -7.38 -10.57 13.53
N TYR A 31 -6.13 -10.17 13.26
CA TYR A 31 -5.77 -9.44 12.06
C TYR A 31 -4.66 -10.20 11.35
N SER A 32 -4.72 -10.25 10.02
CA SER A 32 -3.71 -10.91 9.19
C SER A 32 -2.84 -9.84 8.54
N ILE A 33 -1.53 -9.95 8.75
CA ILE A 33 -0.53 -8.98 8.28
C ILE A 33 -0.26 -9.14 6.77
N SER A 34 -0.63 -10.27 6.17
CA SER A 34 -0.37 -10.60 4.75
C SER A 34 -1.60 -11.21 4.06
N ARG A 35 -2.74 -10.51 4.10
CA ARG A 35 -3.97 -11.02 3.47
C ARG A 35 -4.04 -10.65 1.98
N HIS A 36 -3.18 -11.28 1.17
CA HIS A 36 -3.21 -11.18 -0.29
C HIS A 36 -4.30 -12.05 -0.95
N ALA A 37 -4.99 -12.87 -0.15
CA ALA A 37 -6.02 -13.80 -0.62
C ALA A 37 -7.41 -13.13 -0.68
N VAL A 38 -7.61 -12.25 -1.66
CA VAL A 38 -8.97 -11.89 -2.09
C VAL A 38 -9.38 -12.88 -3.18
N THR A 39 -10.13 -13.91 -2.80
CA THR A 39 -10.62 -14.93 -3.73
C THR A 39 -11.83 -14.42 -4.51
N GLY A 40 -11.81 -14.58 -5.84
CA GLY A 40 -12.96 -14.32 -6.71
C GLY A 40 -13.09 -12.91 -7.29
N THR A 41 -12.18 -11.97 -6.97
CA THR A 41 -12.20 -10.61 -7.56
C THR A 41 -10.86 -10.27 -8.25
N THR A 42 -10.94 -9.49 -9.33
CA THR A 42 -9.82 -8.75 -9.92
C THR A 42 -9.27 -7.81 -8.85
N SER A 43 -8.02 -8.00 -8.41
CA SER A 43 -7.51 -7.31 -7.21
C SER A 43 -5.98 -7.19 -7.26
N SER A 44 -5.43 -6.36 -8.16
CA SER A 44 -4.02 -6.04 -8.07
C SER A 44 -3.80 -5.07 -6.91
N LEU A 45 -2.79 -5.32 -6.08
CA LEU A 45 -2.55 -4.59 -4.84
C LEU A 45 -1.88 -3.25 -5.16
N ILE A 46 -2.35 -2.16 -4.56
CA ILE A 46 -1.61 -0.90 -4.47
C ILE A 46 -0.88 -0.90 -3.14
N ASP A 47 0.45 -0.96 -3.19
CA ASP A 47 1.27 -1.14 -2.02
C ASP A 47 2.23 0.04 -1.84
N ARG A 48 2.13 0.69 -0.68
CA ARG A 48 3.04 1.75 -0.24
C ARG A 48 4.31 1.19 0.41
N GLY A 49 4.29 -0.06 0.86
CA GLY A 49 5.45 -0.77 1.38
C GLY A 49 6.34 -1.40 0.31
N ALA A 50 5.88 -1.48 -0.94
CA ALA A 50 6.66 -1.97 -2.06
C ALA A 50 7.43 -0.84 -2.74
N ASN A 51 8.69 -1.09 -3.10
CA ASN A 51 9.56 -0.16 -3.82
C ASN A 51 9.78 -0.54 -5.30
N GLY A 52 9.06 -1.56 -5.79
CA GLY A 52 9.01 -1.96 -7.19
C GLY A 52 7.78 -2.79 -7.49
N GLY A 53 7.36 -2.81 -8.76
CA GLY A 53 6.20 -3.57 -9.22
C GLY A 53 6.48 -5.06 -9.38
N LEU A 54 5.51 -5.90 -9.03
CA LEU A 54 5.51 -7.35 -9.23
C LEU A 54 4.35 -7.74 -10.14
N ALA A 55 4.63 -8.26 -11.33
CA ALA A 55 3.64 -8.74 -12.28
C ALA A 55 3.18 -10.18 -11.92
N GLY A 56 1.89 -10.30 -11.66
CA GLY A 56 1.20 -11.56 -11.39
C GLY A 56 0.71 -12.27 -12.67
N ASN A 57 -0.32 -13.10 -12.53
CA ASN A 57 -0.98 -13.76 -13.67
C ASN A 57 -2.18 -12.98 -14.23
N ASP A 58 -2.44 -11.80 -13.69
CA ASP A 58 -3.52 -10.88 -14.05
C ASP A 58 -3.10 -9.81 -15.07
N VAL A 59 -1.98 -10.01 -15.76
CA VAL A 59 -1.44 -9.14 -16.80
C VAL A 59 -1.03 -9.94 -18.05
N LYS A 60 -0.95 -9.27 -19.20
CA LYS A 60 -0.36 -9.79 -20.44
C LYS A 60 1.09 -9.32 -20.55
N ILE A 61 2.04 -10.23 -20.72
CA ILE A 61 3.45 -9.87 -20.89
C ILE A 61 3.69 -9.44 -22.35
N LEU A 62 4.25 -8.25 -22.54
CA LEU A 62 4.53 -7.68 -23.86
C LEU A 62 5.98 -7.84 -24.26
N ASN A 63 6.90 -7.62 -23.32
CA ASN A 63 8.34 -7.68 -23.58
C ASN A 63 9.11 -8.09 -22.33
N LYS A 64 10.24 -8.78 -22.51
CA LYS A 64 11.25 -9.01 -21.46
C LYS A 64 12.46 -8.13 -21.73
N THR A 65 13.00 -7.48 -20.70
CA THR A 65 14.15 -6.58 -20.87
C THR A 65 15.49 -7.31 -20.89
N GLY A 66 15.52 -8.58 -20.46
CA GLY A 66 16.74 -9.35 -20.25
C GLY A 66 17.45 -9.05 -18.92
N ARG A 67 16.92 -8.10 -18.14
CA ARG A 67 17.33 -7.86 -16.75
C ARG A 67 16.53 -8.74 -15.80
N PHE A 68 17.08 -8.94 -14.60
CA PHE A 68 16.48 -9.73 -13.54
C PHE A 68 16.41 -8.92 -12.25
N ALA A 69 15.44 -9.24 -11.41
CA ALA A 69 15.34 -8.74 -10.05
C ALA A 69 15.05 -9.88 -9.07
N SER A 70 15.54 -9.73 -7.86
CA SER A 70 15.20 -10.58 -6.72
C SER A 70 14.28 -9.79 -5.79
N ILE A 71 13.16 -10.39 -5.40
CA ILE A 71 12.20 -9.77 -4.49
C ILE A 71 12.28 -10.46 -3.14
N THR A 72 12.51 -9.67 -2.09
CA THR A 72 12.51 -10.15 -0.70
C THR A 72 11.24 -9.66 0.00
N GLY A 73 10.46 -10.59 0.54
CA GLY A 73 9.30 -10.30 1.37
C GLY A 73 9.61 -10.37 2.86
N ILE A 74 8.54 -10.37 3.67
CA ILE A 74 8.62 -10.52 5.12
C ILE A 74 9.25 -11.89 5.48
N ASN A 75 10.09 -11.93 6.51
CA ASN A 75 10.88 -13.10 6.95
C ASN A 75 11.96 -13.56 5.97
N ASP A 76 12.55 -12.63 5.20
CA ASP A 76 13.66 -12.85 4.28
C ASP A 76 13.38 -13.89 3.17
N HIS A 77 12.11 -14.21 2.94
CA HIS A 77 11.73 -15.07 1.83
C HIS A 77 11.98 -14.33 0.52
N THR A 78 12.92 -14.84 -0.27
CA THR A 78 13.33 -14.22 -1.52
C THR A 78 12.87 -15.06 -2.71
N LEU A 79 12.25 -14.39 -3.69
CA LEU A 79 12.01 -14.90 -5.03
C LEU A 79 13.15 -14.39 -5.93
N PRO A 80 14.17 -15.21 -6.22
CA PRO A 80 15.31 -14.78 -7.01
C PRO A 80 15.01 -14.79 -8.51
N ASP A 81 15.82 -14.02 -9.26
CA ASP A 81 15.96 -14.10 -10.72
C ASP A 81 14.66 -13.97 -11.52
N LEU A 82 13.76 -13.07 -11.09
CA LEU A 82 12.54 -12.75 -11.83
C LEU A 82 12.88 -11.84 -13.01
N ASP A 83 12.42 -12.20 -14.21
CA ASP A 83 12.56 -11.36 -15.40
C ASP A 83 11.94 -9.98 -15.14
N ILE A 84 12.64 -8.91 -15.51
CA ILE A 84 12.04 -7.59 -15.64
C ILE A 84 11.31 -7.50 -16.98
N VAL A 85 10.05 -7.08 -16.93
CA VAL A 85 9.14 -7.09 -18.07
C VAL A 85 8.43 -5.75 -18.27
N THR A 86 7.93 -5.58 -19.50
CA THR A 86 6.79 -4.72 -19.78
C THR A 86 5.54 -5.59 -19.85
N ALA A 87 4.50 -5.21 -19.12
CA ALA A 87 3.22 -5.89 -19.09
C ALA A 87 2.07 -4.93 -19.40
N ALA A 88 0.90 -5.49 -19.74
CA ALA A 88 -0.33 -4.78 -19.96
C ALA A 88 -1.47 -5.35 -19.11
N GLY A 89 -2.27 -4.46 -18.53
CA GLY A 89 -3.49 -4.80 -17.81
C GLY A 89 -4.69 -4.04 -18.35
N LEU A 90 -5.87 -4.64 -18.32
CA LEU A 90 -7.12 -3.94 -18.56
C LEU A 90 -7.69 -3.47 -17.22
N VAL A 91 -8.04 -2.19 -17.15
CA VAL A 91 -8.68 -1.56 -15.98
C VAL A 91 -9.83 -0.66 -16.41
N GLU A 92 -10.72 -0.34 -15.47
CA GLU A 92 -11.77 0.66 -15.68
C GLU A 92 -11.26 2.07 -15.34
N SER A 93 -11.74 3.06 -16.07
CA SER A 93 -11.49 4.48 -15.81
C SER A 93 -12.79 5.28 -15.85
N GLN A 94 -12.73 6.58 -15.55
CA GLN A 94 -13.86 7.49 -15.71
C GLN A 94 -14.36 7.60 -17.16
N ASN A 95 -13.50 7.28 -18.14
CA ASN A 95 -13.83 7.31 -19.56
C ASN A 95 -14.14 5.92 -20.15
N GLY A 96 -14.30 4.90 -19.29
CA GLY A 96 -14.47 3.50 -19.68
C GLY A 96 -13.17 2.70 -19.63
N PRO A 97 -13.14 1.51 -20.24
CA PRO A 97 -12.01 0.59 -20.13
C PRO A 97 -10.77 1.09 -20.87
N ILE A 98 -9.61 0.93 -20.25
CA ILE A 98 -8.30 1.30 -20.80
C ILE A 98 -7.27 0.20 -20.57
N ILE A 99 -6.24 0.18 -21.43
CA ILE A 99 -5.06 -0.68 -21.29
C ILE A 99 -3.98 0.10 -20.56
N VAL A 100 -3.60 -0.35 -19.37
CA VAL A 100 -2.45 0.21 -18.65
C VAL A 100 -1.17 -0.51 -19.06
N ILE A 101 -0.12 0.25 -19.35
CA ILE A 101 1.22 -0.26 -19.65
C ILE A 101 2.10 -0.13 -18.41
N LEU A 102 2.70 -1.25 -18.02
CA LEU A 102 3.45 -1.45 -16.79
C LEU A 102 4.88 -1.84 -17.15
N HIS A 103 5.74 -0.84 -17.30
CA HIS A 103 7.17 -1.02 -17.52
C HIS A 103 7.92 -1.31 -16.21
N GLN A 104 8.99 -2.11 -16.28
CA GLN A 104 9.91 -2.39 -15.19
C GLN A 104 9.27 -3.10 -13.99
N TYR A 105 8.47 -4.13 -14.29
CA TYR A 105 7.90 -5.02 -13.27
C TYR A 105 8.72 -6.32 -13.22
N ALA A 106 8.96 -6.83 -12.03
CA ALA A 106 9.47 -8.19 -11.87
C ALA A 106 8.35 -9.20 -12.15
N HIS A 107 8.59 -10.17 -13.02
CA HIS A 107 7.55 -11.11 -13.46
C HIS A 107 7.58 -12.40 -12.65
N HIS A 108 6.62 -12.54 -11.74
CA HIS A 108 6.40 -13.78 -10.99
C HIS A 108 5.45 -14.74 -11.72
N GLY A 109 4.51 -14.21 -12.52
CA GLY A 109 3.58 -15.01 -13.34
C GLY A 109 2.57 -15.84 -12.53
N LYS A 110 2.52 -15.64 -11.21
CA LYS A 110 1.58 -16.27 -10.27
C LYS A 110 1.01 -15.23 -9.33
N GLY A 111 -0.23 -15.46 -8.89
CA GLY A 111 -0.90 -14.56 -7.96
C GLY A 111 -1.27 -13.24 -8.62
N LYS A 112 -1.59 -12.25 -7.79
CA LYS A 112 -2.01 -10.91 -8.23
C LYS A 112 -0.81 -9.99 -8.39
N THR A 113 -0.95 -9.03 -9.30
CA THR A 113 0.05 -7.96 -9.47
C THR A 113 0.10 -7.09 -8.22
N ILE A 114 1.30 -6.65 -7.85
CA ILE A 114 1.54 -5.64 -6.81
C ILE A 114 2.12 -4.42 -7.51
N HIS A 115 1.47 -3.27 -7.33
CA HIS A 115 1.92 -1.99 -7.82
C HIS A 115 2.58 -1.22 -6.70
N SER A 116 3.85 -0.84 -6.88
CA SER A 116 4.51 0.10 -5.99
C SER A 116 3.94 1.48 -6.22
N SER A 117 3.36 2.07 -5.17
CA SER A 117 2.87 3.44 -5.23
C SER A 117 4.01 4.42 -5.52
N ALA A 118 5.19 4.17 -4.93
CA ALA A 118 6.39 4.96 -5.17
C ALA A 118 6.81 4.96 -6.64
N GLN A 119 6.82 3.79 -7.29
CA GLN A 119 7.17 3.69 -8.71
C GLN A 119 6.15 4.40 -9.61
N LEU A 120 4.86 4.28 -9.30
CA LEU A 120 3.77 4.99 -10.00
C LEU A 120 3.92 6.52 -9.85
N GLU A 121 4.18 6.99 -8.64
CA GLU A 121 4.34 8.42 -8.34
C GLU A 121 5.63 9.02 -8.87
N TYR A 122 6.72 8.23 -8.91
CA TYR A 122 7.96 8.65 -9.55
C TYR A 122 7.72 8.97 -11.03
N TYR A 123 6.89 8.17 -11.71
CA TYR A 123 6.44 8.45 -13.07
C TYR A 123 5.42 9.58 -13.18
N LYS A 124 5.04 10.23 -12.06
CA LYS A 124 4.14 11.39 -11.93
C LYS A 124 2.64 11.08 -11.87
N ASN A 125 2.25 9.82 -11.70
CA ASN A 125 0.86 9.52 -11.34
C ASN A 125 0.58 10.00 -9.92
N VAL A 126 -0.66 10.36 -9.60
CA VAL A 126 -1.07 10.68 -8.23
C VAL A 126 -1.82 9.48 -7.66
N VAL A 127 -1.26 8.83 -6.65
CA VAL A 127 -1.88 7.65 -6.01
C VAL A 127 -2.61 8.10 -4.73
N GLU A 128 -3.93 8.08 -4.74
CA GLU A 128 -4.78 8.45 -3.60
C GLU A 128 -5.48 7.21 -3.03
N ASP A 129 -4.72 6.33 -2.39
CA ASP A 129 -5.12 4.99 -1.92
C ASP A 129 -5.84 4.99 -0.54
N ARG A 130 -5.85 6.13 0.16
CA ARG A 130 -6.59 6.29 1.42
C ARG A 130 -8.10 6.07 1.23
N SER A 131 -8.69 5.30 2.14
CA SER A 131 -10.13 4.99 2.14
C SER A 131 -11.02 6.23 2.21
N ARG A 132 -12.12 6.22 1.43
CA ARG A 132 -13.14 7.27 1.41
C ARG A 132 -13.87 7.42 2.73
N VAL A 133 -14.00 6.34 3.51
CA VAL A 133 -14.60 6.42 4.86
C VAL A 133 -13.73 7.18 5.86
N LEU A 134 -12.44 7.34 5.53
CA LEU A 134 -11.47 8.12 6.31
C LEU A 134 -11.17 9.47 5.65
N GLY A 135 -11.95 9.91 4.66
CA GLY A 135 -11.75 11.17 3.95
C GLY A 135 -10.76 11.13 2.79
N GLY A 136 -10.26 9.95 2.38
CA GLY A 136 -9.43 9.80 1.18
C GLY A 136 -10.25 9.75 -0.13
N LYS A 137 -9.56 9.63 -1.28
CA LYS A 137 -10.23 9.66 -2.60
C LYS A 137 -10.35 8.29 -3.29
N GLN A 138 -9.52 7.30 -2.92
CA GLN A 138 -9.48 5.96 -3.53
C GLN A 138 -9.38 5.96 -5.05
N ARG A 139 -8.30 6.52 -5.60
CA ARG A 139 -8.08 6.58 -7.05
C ARG A 139 -6.61 6.76 -7.41
N ILE A 140 -6.26 6.45 -8.65
CA ILE A 140 -5.01 6.88 -9.30
C ILE A 140 -5.38 7.89 -10.36
N VAL A 141 -4.71 9.05 -10.38
CA VAL A 141 -4.80 10.02 -11.47
C VAL A 141 -3.54 9.90 -12.31
N THR A 142 -3.70 9.57 -13.59
CA THR A 142 -2.58 9.38 -14.51
C THR A 142 -2.12 10.70 -15.12
N LEU A 143 -0.96 10.69 -15.79
CA LEU A 143 -0.41 11.85 -16.50
C LEU A 143 -1.31 12.28 -17.67
N ASP A 144 -2.03 11.32 -18.24
CA ASP A 144 -2.98 11.50 -19.34
C ASP A 144 -4.40 11.84 -18.83
N ASP A 145 -4.51 12.29 -17.57
CA ASP A 145 -5.76 12.68 -16.90
C ASP A 145 -6.81 11.56 -16.76
N TYR A 146 -6.42 10.29 -16.90
CA TYR A 146 -7.30 9.16 -16.56
C TYR A 146 -7.39 9.00 -15.04
N VAL A 147 -8.59 8.69 -14.57
CA VAL A 147 -8.89 8.42 -13.17
C VAL A 147 -9.28 6.96 -13.04
N ILE A 148 -8.38 6.16 -12.47
CA ILE A 148 -8.59 4.74 -12.21
C ILE A 148 -9.08 4.59 -10.77
N PRO A 149 -10.28 4.01 -10.53
CA PRO A 149 -10.80 3.84 -9.18
C PRO A 149 -10.05 2.74 -8.43
N LEU A 150 -9.89 2.94 -7.11
CA LEU A 150 -9.34 1.94 -6.20
C LEU A 150 -10.42 1.42 -5.23
N HIS A 151 -10.35 0.14 -4.91
CA HIS A 151 -11.21 -0.51 -3.95
C HIS A 151 -10.45 -0.83 -2.67
N VAL A 152 -10.91 -0.32 -1.53
CA VAL A 152 -10.36 -0.74 -0.23
C VAL A 152 -11.09 -2.01 0.21
N ARG A 153 -10.35 -3.12 0.26
CA ARG A 153 -10.85 -4.43 0.70
C ARG A 153 -9.98 -4.89 1.85
N GLN A 154 -10.59 -5.19 3.00
CA GLN A 154 -9.85 -5.66 4.18
C GLN A 154 -8.71 -4.72 4.62
N GLY A 155 -8.90 -3.41 4.42
CA GLY A 155 -7.92 -2.39 4.79
C GLY A 155 -6.84 -2.09 3.74
N LEU A 156 -6.76 -2.85 2.65
CA LEU A 156 -5.79 -2.64 1.57
C LEU A 156 -6.46 -2.09 0.31
N ALA A 157 -5.74 -1.22 -0.41
CA ALA A 157 -6.20 -0.66 -1.66
C ALA A 157 -5.89 -1.60 -2.83
N TYR A 158 -6.88 -1.82 -3.70
CA TYR A 158 -6.77 -2.67 -4.88
C TYR A 158 -7.21 -1.92 -6.12
N MET A 159 -6.50 -2.16 -7.23
CA MET A 159 -6.94 -1.81 -8.57
C MET A 159 -7.52 -3.07 -9.21
N ASP A 160 -8.76 -2.98 -9.69
CA ASP A 160 -9.40 -4.11 -10.35
C ASP A 160 -8.80 -4.23 -11.76
N MET A 161 -8.01 -5.29 -11.97
CA MET A 161 -7.26 -5.52 -13.19
C MET A 161 -7.36 -6.98 -13.66
N ARG A 162 -7.31 -7.17 -14.98
CA ARG A 162 -7.21 -8.48 -15.65
C ARG A 162 -6.35 -8.38 -16.92
N PRO A 163 -5.86 -9.49 -17.50
CA PRO A 163 -5.19 -9.42 -18.78
C PRO A 163 -6.18 -9.00 -19.88
N PRO A 164 -5.78 -8.11 -20.81
CA PRO A 164 -6.58 -7.80 -21.98
C PRO A 164 -6.55 -8.95 -23.00
N SER A 165 -7.65 -9.12 -23.73
CA SER A 165 -7.66 -9.90 -24.97
C SER A 165 -6.90 -9.18 -26.09
N ASP A 166 -6.55 -9.89 -27.17
CA ASP A 166 -5.89 -9.27 -28.33
C ASP A 166 -6.73 -8.16 -28.95
N THR A 167 -8.05 -8.38 -29.12
CA THR A 167 -8.96 -7.36 -29.64
C THR A 167 -9.06 -6.14 -28.74
N GLU A 168 -9.16 -6.33 -27.42
CA GLU A 168 -9.17 -5.20 -26.47
C GLU A 168 -7.84 -4.44 -26.51
N PHE A 169 -6.73 -5.15 -26.57
CA PHE A 169 -5.40 -4.54 -26.70
C PHE A 169 -5.30 -3.72 -27.99
N ASP A 170 -5.79 -4.20 -29.12
CA ASP A 170 -5.67 -3.46 -30.39
C ASP A 170 -6.64 -2.26 -30.52
N THR A 171 -7.71 -2.21 -29.72
CA THR A 171 -8.82 -1.25 -29.91
C THR A 171 -8.99 -0.23 -28.80
N LEU A 172 -8.55 -0.53 -27.58
CA LEU A 172 -8.74 0.35 -26.43
C LEU A 172 -7.58 1.36 -26.28
N PRO A 173 -7.83 2.52 -25.63
CA PRO A 173 -6.77 3.47 -25.32
C PRO A 173 -5.69 2.85 -24.43
N HIS A 174 -4.43 3.17 -24.71
CA HIS A 174 -3.29 2.76 -23.90
C HIS A 174 -2.81 3.92 -23.04
N VAL A 175 -2.56 3.66 -21.77
CA VAL A 175 -2.09 4.64 -20.78
C VAL A 175 -0.85 4.07 -20.10
N VAL A 176 0.27 4.79 -20.15
CA VAL A 176 1.52 4.34 -19.54
C VAL A 176 1.53 4.74 -18.07
N LEU A 177 1.74 3.77 -17.17
CA LEU A 177 1.74 4.01 -15.73
C LEU A 177 3.13 4.05 -15.09
N THR A 178 4.15 3.48 -15.74
CA THR A 178 5.53 3.50 -15.22
C THR A 178 6.52 3.78 -16.35
N SER A 179 7.69 4.32 -16.02
CA SER A 179 8.72 4.65 -17.00
C SER A 179 9.31 3.41 -17.67
N ASP A 180 9.64 3.50 -18.96
CA ASP A 180 10.40 2.48 -19.70
C ASP A 180 11.90 2.48 -19.40
N VAL A 181 12.40 3.52 -18.71
CA VAL A 181 13.78 3.62 -18.23
C VAL A 181 14.03 2.66 -17.06
N ASP A 182 15.26 2.18 -16.93
CA ASP A 182 15.74 1.35 -15.82
C ASP A 182 15.33 1.88 -14.44
N TRP A 183 14.48 1.11 -13.75
CA TRP A 183 14.00 1.43 -12.41
C TRP A 183 15.09 1.16 -11.37
N ASP A 184 15.42 2.18 -10.59
CA ASP A 184 16.26 2.12 -9.40
C ASP A 184 15.41 2.58 -8.19
N PRO A 185 15.01 1.66 -7.29
CA PRO A 185 14.18 2.00 -6.15
C PRO A 185 14.80 3.03 -5.20
N SER A 186 16.14 3.16 -5.16
CA SER A 186 16.81 4.07 -4.21
C SER A 186 16.62 5.55 -4.53
N ILE A 187 16.13 5.87 -5.74
CA ILE A 187 15.94 7.25 -6.18
C ILE A 187 14.89 8.02 -5.36
N ILE A 188 14.02 7.30 -4.65
CA ILE A 188 13.00 7.88 -3.78
C ILE A 188 13.42 7.93 -2.30
N ASP A 189 14.61 7.41 -1.96
CA ASP A 189 15.10 7.45 -0.59
C ASP A 189 15.41 8.91 -0.23
N ASN A 190 14.77 9.39 0.84
CA ASN A 190 14.93 10.76 1.29
C ASN A 190 14.85 10.82 2.82
N GLU A 191 16.00 11.03 3.45
CA GLU A 191 16.12 11.19 4.90
C GLU A 191 15.89 12.66 5.28
N ILE A 192 15.10 12.90 6.33
CA ILE A 192 14.86 14.25 6.85
C ILE A 192 15.92 14.58 7.88
N ASP A 193 16.67 15.67 7.68
CA ASP A 193 17.52 16.22 8.74
C ASP A 193 16.64 16.85 9.82
N LEU A 194 16.62 16.25 11.01
CA LEU A 194 15.78 16.72 12.11
C LEU A 194 16.23 18.07 12.67
N VAL A 195 17.50 18.45 12.49
CA VAL A 195 18.06 19.69 13.02
C VAL A 195 17.74 20.86 12.11
N THR A 196 17.89 20.69 10.80
CA THR A 196 17.73 21.77 9.83
C THR A 196 16.37 21.75 9.16
N ASP A 197 15.93 20.60 8.68
CA ASP A 197 14.79 20.53 7.77
C ASP A 197 13.48 20.36 8.55
N TRP A 198 13.49 19.55 9.61
CA TRP A 198 12.27 19.30 10.38
C TRP A 198 11.81 20.55 11.13
N HIS A 199 12.70 21.19 11.91
CA HIS A 199 12.31 22.30 12.79
C HIS A 199 11.92 23.57 12.03
N ASP A 200 12.55 23.83 10.87
CA ASP A 200 12.22 25.00 10.04
C ASP A 200 11.02 24.75 9.11
N ALA A 201 10.70 23.48 8.78
CA ALA A 201 9.56 23.11 7.94
C ALA A 201 8.22 22.92 8.68
N VAL A 202 8.17 23.05 10.02
CA VAL A 202 6.92 22.94 10.80
C VAL A 202 6.04 24.19 10.67
N GLN A 203 5.74 24.61 9.44
CA GLN A 203 4.79 25.70 9.18
C GLN A 203 3.34 25.21 9.04
N ASP A 204 3.13 23.91 8.77
CA ASP A 204 1.81 23.28 8.65
C ASP A 204 1.42 22.49 9.93
N LEU A 205 1.41 23.16 11.09
CA LEU A 205 0.87 22.56 12.30
C LEU A 205 -0.65 22.32 12.15
N PRO A 206 -1.19 21.18 12.60
CA PRO A 206 -2.62 20.98 12.68
C PRO A 206 -3.25 22.09 13.54
N GLY A 207 -4.18 22.86 12.97
CA GLY A 207 -4.77 24.02 13.64
C GLY A 207 -5.56 23.68 14.91
N ASP A 208 -6.12 22.47 14.98
CA ASP A 208 -6.85 21.97 16.14
C ASP A 208 -6.01 20.93 16.88
N LEU A 209 -5.26 21.39 17.88
CA LEU A 209 -4.53 20.52 18.80
C LEU A 209 -5.54 19.66 19.58
N TYR A 210 -5.58 18.36 19.30
CA TYR A 210 -6.31 17.40 20.13
C TYR A 210 -5.69 17.37 21.53
N VAL A 211 -6.48 17.76 22.53
CA VAL A 211 -6.10 17.63 23.95
C VAL A 211 -6.71 16.34 24.48
N GLU A 212 -5.90 15.32 24.71
CA GLU A 212 -6.35 14.08 25.35
C GLU A 212 -6.90 14.41 26.76
N PRO A 213 -8.20 14.19 27.03
CA PRO A 213 -8.79 14.60 28.29
C PRO A 213 -8.38 13.70 29.46
N ARG A 214 -8.02 12.44 29.21
CA ARG A 214 -7.77 11.44 30.26
C ARG A 214 -6.35 11.48 30.79
N PHE A 215 -5.40 11.95 30.01
CA PHE A 215 -3.99 11.97 30.36
C PHE A 215 -3.41 13.36 30.10
N ASN A 216 -2.49 13.81 30.93
CA ASN A 216 -1.69 14.99 30.59
C ASN A 216 -0.65 14.64 29.50
N SER A 217 0.08 15.67 29.04
CA SER A 217 1.10 15.53 28.00
C SER A 217 2.25 14.58 28.37
N THR A 218 2.45 14.28 29.65
CA THR A 218 3.47 13.35 30.13
C THR A 218 2.94 11.93 30.37
N GLY A 219 1.62 11.72 30.22
CA GLY A 219 0.96 10.40 30.31
C GLY A 219 0.34 10.08 31.68
N GLU A 220 0.26 11.05 32.59
CA GLU A 220 -0.38 10.87 33.90
C GLU A 220 -1.89 11.05 33.80
N TYR A 221 -2.63 10.17 34.47
CA TYR A 221 -4.10 10.17 34.46
C TYR A 221 -4.67 11.41 35.15
N ARG A 222 -5.44 12.20 34.41
CA ARG A 222 -6.25 13.30 34.94
C ARG A 222 -7.51 12.69 35.54
N HIS A 223 -7.54 12.56 36.87
CA HIS A 223 -8.75 12.13 37.58
C HIS A 223 -9.92 13.01 37.16
N ARG A 224 -11.03 12.39 36.73
CA ARG A 224 -12.30 13.12 36.54
C ARG A 224 -12.70 13.68 37.91
N GLN A 225 -12.85 14.99 38.03
CA GLN A 225 -13.64 15.60 39.11
C GLN A 225 -15.11 15.23 38.91
#